data_AF-A0A8J7HJR1-F1
#
_entry.id   AF-A0A8J7HJR1-F1
#
_cell.length_a   1.000
_cell.length_b   1.000
_cell.length_c   1.000
_cell.angle_alpha   90.00
_cell.angle_beta   90.00
_cell.angle_gamma   90.00
#
_symmetry.space_group_name_H-M   'P 1'
#
loop_
_entity.id
_entity.type
_entity.pdbx_description
1 polymer ?
#
loop_
_entity_poly.entity_id
_entity_poly.type
_entity_poly.pdbx_seq_one_letter_code
_entity_poly.pdbx_strand_id
1 'polypeptide(L)'
;MKSILQTYLEQEIWILIRDKWYFATVIGVWDDLLWFKHRTYNKETEEDTLWEMIVKISEIIAVDKVKSVVSRKPDVFMSRLQETDKSAGNFHQEPEN
;
A
#
# COMPACT_ATOMS: atom_id res chain seq x y z
N MET A 1 10.94 17.47 -15.00
CA MET A 1 10.29 17.50 -13.66
C MET A 1 10.54 16.13 -13.04
N LYS A 2 11.17 16.02 -11.85
CA LYS A 2 11.43 14.70 -11.24
C LYS A 2 10.11 14.13 -10.71
N SER A 3 9.80 12.88 -11.04
CA SER A 3 8.59 12.20 -10.53
C SER A 3 8.65 12.13 -9.00
N ILE A 4 7.54 12.40 -8.32
CA ILE A 4 7.46 12.24 -6.86
C ILE A 4 7.83 10.81 -6.45
N LEU A 5 7.63 9.83 -7.34
CA LEU A 5 7.99 8.44 -7.09
C LEU A 5 9.51 8.21 -7.00
N GLN A 6 10.33 9.01 -7.68
CA GLN A 6 11.79 8.96 -7.52
C GLN A 6 12.22 9.32 -6.09
N THR A 7 11.40 10.04 -5.34
CA THR A 7 11.70 10.35 -3.93
C THR A 7 11.56 9.15 -3.01
N TYR A 8 10.97 8.04 -3.48
CA TYR A 8 10.79 6.80 -2.73
C TYR A 8 11.82 5.72 -3.05
N LEU A 9 12.82 6.01 -3.88
CA LEU A 9 13.85 5.03 -4.22
C LEU A 9 14.48 4.46 -2.95
N GLU A 10 14.59 3.12 -2.90
CA GLU A 10 15.09 2.33 -1.77
C GLU A 10 14.25 2.43 -0.47
N GLN A 11 13.08 3.06 -0.52
CA GLN A 11 12.17 3.14 0.62
C GLN A 11 11.09 2.06 0.57
N GLU A 12 10.68 1.62 1.75
CA GLU A 12 9.49 0.79 1.95
C GLU A 12 8.26 1.68 2.06
N ILE A 13 7.30 1.45 1.16
CA ILE A 13 6.04 2.19 1.06
C ILE A 13 4.89 1.23 0.80
N TRP A 14 3.68 1.64 1.15
CA TRP A 14 2.48 0.98 0.68
C TRP A 14 2.07 1.56 -0.66
N ILE A 15 1.77 0.69 -1.63
CA ILE A 15 1.36 1.07 -2.98
C ILE A 15 0.03 0.41 -3.29
N LEU A 16 -0.97 1.21 -3.68
CA LEU A 16 -2.24 0.72 -4.18
C LEU A 16 -2.18 0.64 -5.70
N ILE A 17 -2.24 -0.59 -6.22
CA ILE A 17 -2.27 -0.86 -7.65
C ILE A 17 -3.61 -1.54 -7.93
N ARG A 18 -4.42 -0.91 -8.77
CA ARG A 18 -5.82 -1.32 -9.00
C ARG A 18 -6.60 -1.38 -7.67
N ASP A 19 -6.94 -2.56 -7.18
CA ASP A 19 -7.72 -2.79 -5.97
C ASP A 19 -6.92 -3.46 -4.84
N LYS A 20 -5.59 -3.57 -5.00
CA LYS A 20 -4.74 -4.30 -4.06
C LYS A 20 -3.58 -3.46 -3.53
N TRP A 21 -3.40 -3.50 -2.21
CA TRP A 21 -2.28 -2.90 -1.51
C TRP A 21 -1.07 -3.84 -1.48
N TYR A 22 0.11 -3.28 -1.75
CA TYR A 22 1.39 -3.95 -1.71
C TYR A 22 2.32 -3.20 -0.75
N PHE A 23 2.90 -3.91 0.22
CA PHE A 23 4.01 -3.38 0.99
C PHE A 23 5.28 -3.63 0.19
N ALA A 24 5.86 -2.57 -0.34
CA ALA A 24 6.83 -2.63 -1.42
C ALA A 24 8.06 -1.78 -1.14
N THR A 25 9.23 -2.30 -1.53
CA THR A 25 10.47 -1.54 -1.62
C THR A 25 10.64 -1.06 -3.05
N VAL A 26 10.70 0.26 -3.27
CA VAL A 26 10.94 0.81 -4.61
C VAL A 26 12.42 0.66 -4.97
N ILE A 27 12.72 0.14 -6.16
CA ILE A 27 14.10 -0.17 -6.59
C ILE A 27 14.47 0.66 -7.81
N GLY A 28 13.49 1.05 -8.62
CA GLY A 28 13.71 1.84 -9.81
C GLY A 28 12.47 2.61 -10.22
N VAL A 29 12.69 3.79 -10.80
CA VAL A 29 11.65 4.59 -11.44
C VAL A 29 12.22 5.06 -12.77
N TRP A 30 11.63 4.61 -13.87
CA TRP A 30 12.06 4.93 -15.22
C TRP A 30 10.87 5.41 -16.04
N ASP A 31 10.95 6.62 -16.58
CA ASP A 31 9.89 7.25 -17.38
C ASP A 31 8.49 7.11 -16.73
N ASP A 32 7.64 6.23 -17.28
CA ASP A 32 6.28 5.93 -16.83
C ASP A 32 6.16 4.59 -16.08
N LEU A 33 7.28 3.97 -15.70
CA LEU A 33 7.35 2.67 -15.02
C LEU A 33 7.86 2.81 -13.58
N LEU A 34 7.23 2.05 -12.69
CA LEU A 34 7.68 1.82 -11.33
C LEU A 34 8.16 0.37 -11.17
N TRP A 35 9.38 0.22 -10.68
CA TRP A 35 9.97 -1.06 -10.33
C TRP A 35 10.07 -1.21 -8.81
N PHE A 36 9.47 -2.26 -8.27
CA PHE A 36 9.47 -2.52 -6.83
C PHE A 36 9.56 -4.02 -6.51
N LYS A 37 10.01 -4.32 -5.29
CA LYS A 37 9.94 -5.64 -4.68
C LYS A 37 8.86 -5.66 -3.62
N HIS A 38 8.15 -6.76 -3.48
CA HIS A 38 7.24 -6.98 -2.36
C HIS A 38 7.38 -8.41 -1.84
N ARG A 39 7.01 -8.62 -0.58
CA ARG A 39 7.03 -9.96 0.02
C ARG A 39 5.63 -10.49 0.22
N THR A 40 5.48 -11.80 0.11
CA THR A 40 4.26 -12.50 0.49
C THR A 40 4.63 -13.67 1.38
N TYR A 41 4.00 -13.73 2.55
CA TYR A 41 4.18 -14.83 3.49
C TYR A 41 3.02 -15.82 3.33
N ASN A 42 3.34 -17.09 3.03
CA ASN A 42 2.36 -18.16 3.03
C ASN A 42 2.27 -18.76 4.44
N LYS A 43 1.11 -18.61 5.10
CA LYS A 43 0.88 -19.15 6.45
C LYS A 43 0.84 -20.70 6.49
N GLU A 44 0.53 -21.35 5.37
CA GLU A 44 0.38 -22.81 5.31
C GLU A 44 1.73 -23.51 5.13
N THR A 45 2.63 -22.92 4.34
CA THR A 45 3.97 -23.48 4.06
C THR A 45 5.09 -22.83 4.88
N GLU A 46 4.78 -21.76 5.63
CA GLU A 46 5.73 -20.88 6.32
C GLU A 46 6.79 -20.24 5.40
N GLU A 47 6.54 -20.21 4.09
CA GLU A 47 7.48 -19.67 3.10
C GLU A 47 7.33 -18.15 2.93
N ASP A 48 8.46 -17.44 2.93
CA ASP A 48 8.55 -16.03 2.57
C ASP A 48 9.00 -15.93 1.11
N THR A 49 8.12 -15.46 0.23
CA THR A 49 8.42 -15.30 -1.20
C THR A 49 8.65 -13.83 -1.52
N LEU A 50 9.81 -13.53 -2.12
CA LEU A 50 10.15 -12.20 -2.62
C LEU A 50 9.77 -12.10 -4.10
N TRP A 51 8.92 -11.12 -4.41
CA TRP A 51 8.46 -10.82 -5.76
C TRP A 51 9.08 -9.53 -6.24
N GLU A 52 9.28 -9.45 -7.55
CA GLU A 52 9.80 -8.28 -8.24
C GLU A 52 8.85 -7.94 -9.39
N MET A 53 8.34 -6.70 -9.39
CA MET A 53 7.28 -6.26 -10.29
C MET A 53 7.62 -4.93 -10.94
N ILE A 54 7.30 -4.81 -12.23
CA ILE A 54 7.37 -3.58 -13.00
C ILE A 54 5.94 -3.24 -13.45
N VAL A 55 5.46 -2.06 -13.08
CA VAL A 55 4.10 -1.60 -13.40
C VAL A 55 4.13 -0.21 -13.98
N LYS A 56 3.09 0.16 -14.74
CA LYS A 56 2.95 1.54 -15.19
C LYS A 56 2.52 2.42 -14.02
N ILE A 57 3.12 3.60 -13.93
CA ILE A 57 2.78 4.61 -12.91
C ILE A 57 1.30 4.99 -13.01
N SER A 58 0.70 4.95 -14.21
CA SER A 58 -0.73 5.21 -14.40
C SER A 58 -1.66 4.16 -13.77
N GLU A 59 -1.15 2.98 -13.39
CA GLU A 59 -1.92 1.96 -12.67
C GLU A 59 -1.88 2.15 -11.15
N ILE A 60 -1.01 3.04 -10.66
CA ILE A 60 -0.89 3.36 -9.23
C ILE A 60 -1.97 4.38 -8.89
N ILE A 61 -2.83 4.01 -7.94
CA ILE A 61 -3.93 4.86 -7.50
C ILE A 61 -3.53 5.68 -6.27
N ALA A 62 -2.75 5.09 -5.36
CA ALA A 62 -2.29 5.76 -4.15
C ALA A 62 -0.95 5.21 -3.65
N VAL A 63 -0.24 6.05 -2.90
CA VAL A 63 0.98 5.69 -2.17
C VAL A 63 0.84 6.17 -0.74
N ASP A 64 1.12 5.29 0.22
CA ASP A 64 1.17 5.62 1.64
C ASP A 64 2.60 5.42 2.19
N LYS A 65 3.11 6.47 2.84
CA LYS A 65 4.43 6.57 3.46
C LYS A 65 4.49 5.98 4.86
N VAL A 66 3.36 5.55 5.43
CA VAL A 66 3.34 5.04 6.81
C VAL A 66 4.25 3.82 6.89
N LYS A 67 5.46 4.03 7.43
CA LYS A 67 6.32 2.97 7.94
C LYS A 67 5.49 2.25 8.97
N SER A 68 4.98 1.10 8.58
CA SER A 68 4.21 0.20 9.40
C SER A 68 4.96 -0.01 10.72
N VAL A 69 4.57 0.71 11.78
CA VAL A 69 5.03 0.43 13.15
C VAL A 69 4.25 -0.81 13.60
N VAL A 70 4.35 -1.91 12.85
CA VAL A 70 3.55 -3.11 13.09
C VAL A 70 4.45 -4.15 13.73
N SER A 71 4.41 -4.10 15.06
CA SER A 71 4.32 -5.26 15.93
C SER A 71 3.70 -6.47 15.19
N ARG A 72 4.55 -7.47 14.91
CA ARG A 72 4.38 -8.90 14.56
C ARG A 72 2.97 -9.53 14.36
N LYS A 73 1.94 -8.82 13.91
CA LYS A 73 0.62 -9.38 13.57
C LYS A 73 0.01 -8.64 12.36
N PRO A 74 0.02 -9.27 11.17
CA PRO A 74 -0.63 -8.75 9.95
C PRO A 74 -2.11 -8.40 10.12
N ASP A 75 -2.79 -9.02 11.09
CA ASP A 75 -4.24 -8.92 11.27
C ASP A 75 -4.69 -7.54 11.80
N VAL A 76 -3.81 -6.75 12.43
CA VAL A 76 -4.19 -5.47 13.05
C VAL A 76 -4.30 -4.33 12.03
N PHE A 77 -3.47 -4.31 10.98
CA PHE A 77 -3.49 -3.25 9.98
C PHE A 77 -4.72 -3.35 9.06
N MET A 78 -5.04 -4.56 8.59
CA MET A 78 -6.24 -4.80 7.77
C MET A 78 -7.54 -4.50 8.53
N SER A 79 -7.56 -4.72 9.86
CA SER A 79 -8.71 -4.40 10.71
C SER A 79 -9.00 -2.89 10.74
N ARG A 80 -7.97 -2.04 10.78
CA ARG A 80 -8.15 -0.57 10.77
C ARG A 80 -8.55 -0.02 9.41
N LEU A 81 -8.07 -0.63 8.32
CA LEU A 81 -8.52 -0.25 6.97
C LEU A 81 -10.02 -0.58 6.79
N GLN A 82 -10.47 -1.76 7.25
CA GLN A 82 -11.89 -2.15 7.22
C GLN A 82 -12.79 -1.29 8.13
N GLU A 83 -12.28 -0.78 9.25
CA GLU A 83 -13.04 0.17 10.09
C GLU A 83 -13.24 1.52 9.39
N THR A 84 -12.34 1.90 8.48
CA THR A 84 -12.43 3.17 7.75
C THR A 84 -13.51 3.11 6.66
N ASP A 85 -13.73 1.94 6.04
CA ASP A 85 -14.82 1.72 5.06
C ASP A 85 -16.21 1.64 5.71
N LYS A 86 -16.31 1.33 7.01
CA LYS A 86 -17.60 1.32 7.73
C LYS A 86 -18.04 2.69 8.25
N SER A 87 -17.17 3.69 8.25
CA SER A 87 -17.51 5.04 8.73
C SER A 87 -18.04 5.98 7.64
N ALA A 88 -18.11 5.55 6.38
CA ALA A 88 -18.74 6.33 5.30
C ALA A 88 -20.28 6.15 5.23
N GLY A 89 -20.91 5.67 6.31
CA GLY A 89 -22.32 5.27 6.33
C GLY A 89 -23.20 5.96 7.37
N ASN A 90 -22.83 7.14 7.91
CA ASN A 90 -23.72 7.92 8.77
C ASN A 90 -23.55 9.43 8.56
N PHE A 91 -23.96 9.91 7.39
CA PHE A 91 -24.51 11.25 7.27
C PHE A 91 -26.03 11.14 7.47
N HIS A 92 -26.48 11.19 8.73
CA HIS A 92 -27.81 11.67 9.02
C HIS A 92 -27.65 12.99 9.77
N GLN A 93 -28.05 14.05 9.07
CA GLN A 93 -28.29 15.36 9.62
C GLN A 93 -29.44 15.25 10.63
N GLU A 94 -29.23 15.73 11.85
CA GLU A 94 -30.30 16.35 12.62
C GLU A 94 -29.73 17.64 13.22
N PRO A 95 -30.23 18.82 12.82
CA PRO A 95 -30.20 20.00 13.66
C PRO A 95 -31.59 20.16 14.27
N GLU A 96 -31.72 20.18 15.59
CA GLU A 96 -32.83 20.93 16.20
C GLU A 96 -32.65 21.18 17.71
N ASN A 97 -32.70 22.48 18.03
CA ASN A 97 -32.98 23.18 19.29
C ASN A 97 -32.15 22.92 20.56
#